data_AF-E4PPX9-F1
#
_entry.id   AF-E4PPX9-F1
#
_cell.length_a   1.000
_cell.length_b   1.000
_cell.length_c   1.000
_cell.angle_alpha   90.00
_cell.angle_beta   90.00
_cell.angle_gamma   90.00
#
_symmetry.space_group_name_H-M   'P 1'
#
loop_
_entity.id
_entity.type
_entity.pdbx_description
1 polymer ?
#
loop_
_entity_poly.entity_id
_entity_poly.type
_entity_poly.pdbx_seq_one_letter_code
_entity_poly.pdbx_strand_id
1 'polypeptide(L)'
;MNKFIGGVAAGVFMTFATAQAGMITDTVNQAVKLNMWDSHSYTHNINDDGFVLGSAVSGTLEIDVADDRDGWFSLFETILFQIEDFDFDTGTIQFGTADFGSNLEAEALGALNADGYLDVTVKSLSGDFYVGKSVLSVVTEAVPEPGTLALLGLGLAGLGAARRRKA
;
A
#
# COMPACT_ATOMS: atom_id res chain seq x y z
N MET A 1 12.18 -58.42 -37.32
CA MET A 1 12.79 -57.13 -36.96
C MET A 1 11.67 -56.10 -36.84
N ASN A 2 11.64 -55.39 -35.71
CA ASN A 2 11.01 -54.08 -35.43
C ASN A 2 10.50 -54.06 -33.99
N LYS A 3 11.42 -53.73 -33.07
CA LYS A 3 11.09 -53.41 -31.68
C LYS A 3 10.53 -51.98 -31.67
N PHE A 4 9.28 -51.81 -31.29
CA PHE A 4 8.70 -50.50 -31.04
C PHE A 4 9.44 -49.84 -29.88
N ILE A 5 10.15 -48.75 -30.18
CA ILE A 5 10.83 -47.90 -29.21
C ILE A 5 9.74 -47.07 -28.52
N GLY A 6 9.42 -47.42 -27.28
CA GLY A 6 8.54 -46.65 -26.42
C GLY A 6 9.23 -45.38 -25.93
N GLY A 7 9.03 -44.28 -26.64
CA GLY A 7 9.38 -42.94 -26.18
C GLY A 7 8.22 -42.34 -25.40
N VAL A 8 8.25 -42.38 -24.08
CA VAL A 8 7.32 -41.60 -23.25
C VAL A 8 7.89 -40.19 -23.13
N ALA A 9 7.40 -39.29 -23.99
CA ALA A 9 7.61 -37.86 -23.83
C ALA A 9 6.74 -37.37 -22.65
N ALA A 10 7.33 -37.26 -21.47
CA ALA A 10 6.69 -36.59 -20.34
C ALA A 10 6.87 -35.08 -20.48
N GLY A 11 5.95 -34.43 -21.18
CA GLY A 11 5.85 -32.97 -21.19
C GLY A 11 5.35 -32.49 -19.82
N VAL A 12 6.20 -31.83 -19.05
CA VAL A 12 5.78 -31.11 -17.85
C VAL A 12 5.18 -29.79 -18.30
N PHE A 13 3.86 -29.67 -18.24
CA PHE A 13 3.17 -28.38 -18.35
C PHE A 13 3.34 -27.64 -17.02
N MET A 14 4.20 -26.62 -17.00
CA MET A 14 4.31 -25.70 -15.87
C MET A 14 3.16 -24.68 -15.99
N THR A 15 2.12 -24.84 -15.18
CA THR A 15 1.10 -23.80 -15.00
C THR A 15 1.67 -22.79 -14.01
N PHE A 16 1.99 -21.58 -14.49
CA PHE A 16 2.30 -20.45 -13.63
C PHE A 16 0.97 -19.92 -13.08
N ALA A 17 0.76 -20.00 -11.77
CA ALA A 17 -0.29 -19.23 -11.11
C ALA A 17 0.23 -17.79 -10.94
N THR A 18 -0.59 -16.83 -11.31
CA THR A 18 -0.32 -15.40 -11.11
C THR A 18 -0.74 -15.03 -9.70
N ALA A 19 0.09 -14.35 -8.91
CA ALA A 19 -0.41 -13.67 -7.71
C ALA A 19 -1.47 -12.64 -8.15
N GLN A 20 -2.52 -12.46 -7.38
CA GLN A 20 -3.62 -11.58 -7.74
C GLN A 20 -3.33 -10.18 -7.19
N ALA A 21 -3.74 -9.12 -7.90
CA ALA A 21 -3.66 -7.75 -7.41
C ALA A 21 -4.36 -7.64 -6.04
N GLY A 22 -3.66 -7.05 -5.07
CA GLY A 22 -4.11 -6.92 -3.69
C GLY A 22 -4.54 -5.49 -3.37
N MET A 23 -5.39 -5.33 -2.37
CA MET A 23 -5.60 -4.05 -1.70
C MET A 23 -5.06 -4.18 -0.27
N ILE A 24 -4.12 -3.30 0.07
CA ILE A 24 -3.59 -3.16 1.42
C ILE A 24 -4.26 -1.94 2.04
N THR A 25 -4.70 -2.05 3.29
CA THR A 25 -5.30 -0.95 4.03
C THR A 25 -4.59 -0.81 5.36
N ASP A 26 -3.93 0.33 5.57
CA ASP A 26 -3.35 0.70 6.85
C ASP A 26 -4.19 1.80 7.51
N THR A 27 -4.27 1.77 8.84
CA THR A 27 -5.06 2.71 9.62
C THR A 27 -4.28 3.18 10.84
N VAL A 28 -4.04 4.47 10.91
CA VAL A 28 -3.41 5.12 12.07
C VAL A 28 -4.47 5.93 12.80
N ASN A 29 -4.57 5.76 14.12
CA ASN A 29 -5.48 6.54 14.96
C ASN A 29 -4.65 7.58 15.74
N GLN A 30 -4.82 8.86 15.42
CA GLN A 30 -4.12 9.95 16.08
C GLN A 30 -4.88 10.39 17.34
N ALA A 31 -6.16 10.76 17.16
CA ALA A 31 -7.00 11.36 18.21
C ALA A 31 -6.32 12.55 18.93
N VAL A 32 -5.71 13.45 18.16
CA VAL A 32 -4.92 14.59 18.65
C VAL A 32 -5.64 15.90 18.34
N LYS A 33 -5.74 16.80 19.34
CA LYS A 33 -6.14 18.20 19.11
C LYS A 33 -4.94 19.01 18.65
N LEU A 34 -5.09 19.78 17.58
CA LEU A 34 -4.16 20.82 17.16
C LEU A 34 -4.74 22.19 17.45
N ASN A 35 -3.98 23.02 18.17
CA ASN A 35 -4.30 24.44 18.29
C ASN A 35 -3.71 25.20 17.10
N MET A 36 -4.01 26.50 17.03
CA MET A 36 -3.47 27.36 15.99
C MET A 36 -1.93 27.33 15.98
N TRP A 37 -1.35 27.10 14.80
CA TRP A 37 0.08 26.93 14.55
C TRP A 37 0.70 25.63 15.06
N ASP A 38 -0.08 24.72 15.63
CA ASP A 38 0.39 23.37 15.95
C ASP A 38 0.51 22.51 14.70
N SER A 39 1.36 21.49 14.80
CA SER A 39 1.52 20.46 13.76
C SER A 39 1.62 19.08 14.38
N HIS A 40 1.11 18.08 13.67
CA HIS A 40 1.28 16.67 14.03
C HIS A 40 1.73 15.88 12.81
N SER A 41 2.73 15.03 13.02
CA SER A 41 3.29 14.14 12.01
C SER A 41 3.15 12.69 12.47
N TYR A 42 2.82 11.83 11.53
CA TYR A 42 2.73 10.39 11.70
C TYR A 42 3.06 9.69 10.37
N THR A 43 3.24 8.38 10.43
CA THR A 43 3.68 7.58 9.29
C THR A 43 2.74 6.39 9.16
N HIS A 44 2.26 6.14 7.94
CA HIS A 44 1.68 4.85 7.58
C HIS A 44 2.80 3.87 7.24
N ASN A 45 2.66 2.64 7.71
CA ASN A 45 3.59 1.55 7.39
C ASN A 45 2.78 0.41 6.80
N ILE A 46 3.03 0.07 5.54
CA ILE A 46 2.37 -1.06 4.88
C ILE A 46 3.27 -2.29 4.76
N ASN A 47 4.52 -2.20 5.23
CA ASN A 47 5.47 -3.31 5.18
C ASN A 47 5.08 -4.48 6.09
N ASP A 48 4.29 -4.22 7.14
CA ASP A 48 3.74 -5.25 8.03
C ASP A 48 2.51 -5.96 7.44
N ASP A 49 1.95 -5.46 6.34
CA ASP A 49 0.81 -6.03 5.62
C ASP A 49 1.19 -6.81 4.35
N GLY A 50 2.46 -7.23 4.25
CA GLY A 50 2.94 -8.05 3.13
C GLY A 50 3.16 -7.25 1.84
N PHE A 51 3.32 -5.93 1.95
CA PHE A 51 3.69 -5.08 0.83
C PHE A 51 5.02 -5.51 0.22
N VAL A 52 5.08 -5.45 -1.11
CA VAL A 52 6.32 -5.64 -1.88
C VAL A 52 6.70 -4.29 -2.46
N LEU A 53 7.91 -3.82 -2.18
CA LEU A 53 8.41 -2.56 -2.70
C LEU A 53 8.32 -2.51 -4.24
N GLY A 54 7.91 -1.36 -4.77
CA GLY A 54 7.65 -1.17 -6.20
C GLY A 54 6.32 -1.72 -6.71
N SER A 55 5.53 -2.41 -5.88
CA SER A 55 4.27 -3.02 -6.32
C SER A 55 3.05 -2.10 -6.22
N ALA A 56 3.11 -0.95 -5.55
CA ALA A 56 1.97 -0.04 -5.46
C ALA A 56 1.68 0.61 -6.83
N VAL A 57 0.45 0.46 -7.29
CA VAL A 57 -0.04 0.98 -8.57
C VAL A 57 -0.80 2.30 -8.35
N SER A 58 -1.58 2.37 -7.28
CA SER A 58 -2.34 3.56 -6.90
C SER A 58 -2.69 3.49 -5.42
N GLY A 59 -3.09 4.61 -4.82
CA GLY A 59 -3.64 4.61 -3.48
C GLY A 59 -4.51 5.81 -3.20
N THR A 60 -5.21 5.77 -2.07
CA THR A 60 -6.01 6.87 -1.54
C THR A 60 -5.67 7.06 -0.07
N LEU A 61 -5.51 8.30 0.34
CA LEU A 61 -5.35 8.70 1.74
C LEU A 61 -6.59 9.46 2.18
N GLU A 62 -7.18 9.03 3.30
CA GLU A 62 -8.28 9.71 3.98
C GLU A 62 -7.84 10.08 5.39
N ILE A 63 -8.21 11.28 5.86
CA ILE A 63 -7.91 11.77 7.20
C ILE A 63 -9.18 12.40 7.77
N ASP A 64 -9.68 11.82 8.86
CA ASP A 64 -10.82 12.36 9.59
C ASP A 64 -10.41 13.66 10.29
N VAL A 65 -11.17 14.73 10.07
CA VAL A 65 -11.00 16.01 10.76
C VAL A 65 -12.30 16.39 11.44
N ALA A 66 -12.22 16.65 12.74
CA ALA A 66 -13.37 17.04 13.52
C ALA A 66 -13.18 18.41 14.16
N ASP A 67 -14.16 19.29 13.94
CA ASP A 67 -14.35 20.53 14.67
C ASP A 67 -14.80 20.24 16.11
N ASP A 68 -14.28 20.98 17.09
CA ASP A 68 -14.68 20.89 18.49
C ASP A 68 -15.80 21.85 18.91
N ARG A 69 -16.63 22.24 17.94
CA ARG A 69 -17.92 22.95 18.07
C ARG A 69 -17.80 24.33 18.68
N ASP A 70 -16.83 25.10 18.25
CA ASP A 70 -16.80 26.53 18.53
C ASP A 70 -17.43 27.32 17.35
N GLY A 71 -18.28 28.30 17.65
CA GLY A 71 -19.21 28.98 16.72
C GLY A 71 -18.60 29.63 15.46
N TRP A 72 -18.79 30.95 15.28
CA TRP A 72 -18.47 31.71 14.05
C TRP A 72 -17.00 31.55 13.53
N PHE A 73 -16.11 30.95 14.31
CA PHE A 73 -14.69 30.76 13.99
C PHE A 73 -14.37 29.51 13.15
N SER A 74 -15.29 28.54 13.04
CA SER A 74 -15.17 27.34 12.18
C SER A 74 -14.90 27.69 10.69
N LEU A 75 -15.34 28.86 10.23
CA LEU A 75 -15.09 29.36 8.86
C LEU A 75 -13.66 29.91 8.63
N PHE A 76 -12.85 30.04 9.68
CA PHE A 76 -11.48 30.56 9.59
C PHE A 76 -10.42 29.49 9.81
N GLU A 77 -10.81 28.24 9.93
CA GLU A 77 -9.85 27.15 10.05
C GLU A 77 -9.13 26.94 8.73
N THR A 78 -7.81 26.85 8.79
CA THR A 78 -6.98 26.61 7.61
C THR A 78 -6.00 25.50 7.96
N ILE A 79 -6.08 24.40 7.22
CA ILE A 79 -5.33 23.18 7.48
C ILE A 79 -4.38 22.97 6.31
N LEU A 80 -3.11 22.71 6.61
CA LEU A 80 -2.14 22.23 5.64
C LEU A 80 -1.97 20.72 5.81
N PHE A 81 -2.28 19.98 4.76
CA PHE A 81 -1.92 18.57 4.61
C PHE A 81 -0.67 18.49 3.76
N GLN A 82 0.40 18.00 4.36
CA GLN A 82 1.64 17.65 3.68
C GLN A 82 1.79 16.14 3.72
N ILE A 83 1.87 15.51 2.55
CA ILE A 83 2.14 14.09 2.37
C ILE A 83 3.53 14.03 1.77
N GLU A 84 4.45 13.27 2.36
CA GLU A 84 5.87 13.29 2.01
C GLU A 84 6.40 14.75 1.95
N ASP A 85 6.75 15.19 0.75
CA ASP A 85 7.08 16.57 0.43
C ASP A 85 5.86 17.37 -0.02
N PHE A 86 5.74 18.62 0.45
CA PHE A 86 4.64 19.47 0.03
C PHE A 86 4.82 19.97 -1.41
N ASP A 87 3.99 19.46 -2.32
CA ASP A 87 4.09 19.70 -3.76
C ASP A 87 2.77 20.10 -4.45
N PHE A 88 1.67 20.21 -3.68
CA PHE A 88 0.29 20.45 -4.14
C PHE A 88 -0.31 19.36 -5.03
N ASP A 89 0.28 18.16 -5.10
CA ASP A 89 -0.29 17.04 -5.85
C ASP A 89 -1.21 16.19 -4.97
N THR A 90 -0.66 15.67 -3.88
CA THR A 90 -1.30 14.79 -2.91
C THR A 90 -1.70 15.60 -1.69
N GLY A 91 -0.80 16.47 -1.23
CA GLY A 91 -1.05 17.44 -0.17
C GLY A 91 -1.81 18.68 -0.64
N THR A 92 -2.45 19.38 0.29
CA THR A 92 -3.23 20.58 -0.04
C THR A 92 -3.39 21.54 1.15
N ILE A 93 -3.90 22.73 0.86
CA ILE A 93 -4.42 23.65 1.87
C ILE A 93 -5.95 23.58 1.82
N GLN A 94 -6.56 23.20 2.95
CA GLN A 94 -7.99 23.14 3.12
C GLN A 94 -8.48 24.31 3.99
N PHE A 95 -9.66 24.83 3.64
CA PHE A 95 -10.39 25.79 4.47
C PHE A 95 -11.57 25.09 5.14
N GLY A 96 -11.66 25.21 6.47
CA GLY A 96 -12.64 24.51 7.30
C GLY A 96 -12.25 23.09 7.68
N THR A 97 -13.13 22.44 8.44
CA THR A 97 -12.96 21.18 9.18
C THR A 97 -13.63 19.99 8.53
N ALA A 98 -13.60 19.90 7.21
CA ALA A 98 -14.05 18.70 6.51
C ALA A 98 -12.98 17.60 6.54
N ASP A 99 -13.39 16.35 6.42
CA ASP A 99 -12.46 15.25 6.21
C ASP A 99 -11.64 15.47 4.93
N PHE A 100 -10.36 15.14 4.99
CA PHE A 100 -9.47 15.21 3.84
C PHE A 100 -9.45 13.86 3.13
N GLY A 101 -9.49 13.90 1.80
CA GLY A 101 -9.34 12.72 0.96
C GLY A 101 -8.62 13.06 -0.34
N SER A 102 -7.57 12.32 -0.67
CA SER A 102 -6.83 12.49 -1.92
C SER A 102 -6.33 11.16 -2.47
N ASN A 103 -6.12 11.11 -3.79
CA ASN A 103 -5.36 10.03 -4.40
C ASN A 103 -3.87 10.27 -4.12
N LEU A 104 -3.10 9.19 -3.99
CA LEU A 104 -1.65 9.31 -4.03
C LEU A 104 -1.22 9.59 -5.47
N GLU A 105 -0.51 10.69 -5.65
CA GLU A 105 0.07 11.07 -6.93
C GLU A 105 1.52 10.55 -7.05
N ALA A 106 2.23 10.96 -8.09
CA ALA A 106 3.48 10.33 -8.51
C ALA A 106 4.60 10.40 -7.46
N GLU A 107 4.69 11.50 -6.71
CA GLU A 107 5.67 11.67 -5.64
C GLU A 107 5.38 10.70 -4.50
N ALA A 108 4.18 10.79 -3.91
CA ALA A 108 3.75 9.98 -2.78
C ALA A 108 3.75 8.46 -3.10
N LEU A 109 3.30 8.08 -4.30
CA LEU A 109 3.40 6.68 -4.76
C LEU A 109 4.85 6.24 -4.98
N GLY A 110 5.72 7.15 -5.41
CA GLY A 110 7.14 6.90 -5.61
C GLY A 110 7.85 6.64 -4.28
N ALA A 111 7.62 7.50 -3.29
CA ALA A 111 8.12 7.34 -1.92
C ALA A 111 7.63 6.04 -1.30
N LEU A 112 6.31 5.79 -1.32
CA LEU A 112 5.71 4.57 -0.80
C LEU A 112 6.27 3.31 -1.48
N ASN A 113 6.52 3.34 -2.79
CA ASN A 113 7.15 2.22 -3.49
C ASN A 113 8.63 2.02 -3.15
N ALA A 114 9.31 3.07 -2.71
CA ALA A 114 10.73 3.02 -2.38
C ALA A 114 10.99 2.31 -1.04
N ASP A 115 10.15 2.55 -0.04
CA ASP A 115 10.38 2.04 1.32
C ASP A 115 9.15 1.48 2.07
N GLY A 116 7.94 1.62 1.51
CA GLY A 116 6.71 1.13 2.10
C GLY A 116 6.17 1.99 3.24
N TYR A 117 6.67 3.22 3.37
CA TYR A 117 6.17 4.21 4.32
C TYR A 117 5.46 5.36 3.60
N LEU A 118 4.49 5.98 4.28
CA LEU A 118 3.91 7.25 3.85
C LEU A 118 3.88 8.23 5.03
N ASP A 119 4.71 9.25 4.99
CA ASP A 119 4.80 10.29 5.99
C ASP A 119 3.73 11.35 5.76
N VAL A 120 2.98 11.66 6.81
CA VAL A 120 1.88 12.63 6.78
C VAL A 120 2.10 13.66 7.86
N THR A 121 1.99 14.93 7.50
CA THR A 121 2.03 16.05 8.43
C THR A 121 0.80 16.93 8.25
N VAL A 122 0.05 17.10 9.34
CA VAL A 122 -1.11 18.00 9.42
C VAL A 122 -0.70 19.23 10.21
N LYS A 123 -0.87 20.43 9.66
CA LYS A 123 -0.58 21.69 10.36
C LYS A 123 -1.82 22.58 10.43
N SER A 124 -2.10 23.12 11.60
CA SER A 124 -3.07 24.21 11.73
C SER A 124 -2.40 25.53 11.35
N LEU A 125 -2.85 26.15 10.27
CA LEU A 125 -2.43 27.51 9.88
C LEU A 125 -3.32 28.57 10.52
N SER A 126 -4.55 28.21 10.91
CA SER A 126 -5.52 29.08 11.58
C SER A 126 -6.58 28.21 12.27
N GLY A 127 -7.03 28.62 13.46
CA GLY A 127 -8.03 27.92 14.26
C GLY A 127 -7.53 26.62 14.93
N ASP A 128 -8.45 25.80 15.42
CA ASP A 128 -8.16 24.57 16.15
C ASP A 128 -9.15 23.45 15.80
N PHE A 129 -8.64 22.22 15.74
CA PHE A 129 -9.40 21.04 15.32
C PHE A 129 -8.78 19.77 15.86
N TYR A 130 -9.51 18.66 15.75
CA TYR A 130 -9.02 17.32 16.05
C TYR A 130 -8.64 16.59 14.77
N VAL A 131 -7.45 15.99 14.77
CA VAL A 131 -7.01 15.01 13.79
C VAL A 131 -7.39 13.64 14.31
N GLY A 132 -8.29 12.97 13.59
CA GLY A 132 -8.93 11.74 14.01
C GLY A 132 -8.15 10.50 13.61
N LYS A 133 -8.74 9.75 12.70
CA LYS A 133 -8.21 8.52 12.11
C LYS A 133 -7.75 8.83 10.71
N SER A 134 -6.64 8.24 10.29
CA SER A 134 -6.19 8.27 8.91
C SER A 134 -6.16 6.86 8.33
N VAL A 135 -6.67 6.72 7.12
CA VAL A 135 -6.78 5.45 6.41
C VAL A 135 -6.05 5.57 5.08
N LEU A 136 -5.04 4.73 4.89
CA LEU A 136 -4.31 4.58 3.65
C LEU A 136 -4.78 3.30 2.97
N SER A 137 -5.28 3.40 1.73
CA SER A 137 -5.64 2.24 0.92
C SER A 137 -4.79 2.19 -0.35
N VAL A 138 -4.08 1.08 -0.57
CA VAL A 138 -3.09 0.93 -1.64
C VAL A 138 -3.44 -0.28 -2.47
N VAL A 139 -3.51 -0.09 -3.79
CA VAL A 139 -3.70 -1.16 -4.76
C VAL A 139 -2.33 -1.61 -5.25
N THR A 140 -2.04 -2.90 -5.13
CA THR A 140 -0.77 -3.48 -5.55
C THR A 140 -0.91 -4.32 -6.82
N GLU A 141 0.16 -4.36 -7.62
CA GLU A 141 0.24 -5.22 -8.79
C GLU A 141 0.43 -6.68 -8.41
N ALA A 142 0.03 -7.54 -9.34
CA ALA A 142 0.31 -8.96 -9.31
C ALA A 142 1.82 -9.21 -9.44
N VAL A 143 2.50 -9.51 -8.33
CA VAL A 143 3.91 -9.90 -8.38
C VAL A 143 4.02 -11.34 -8.88
N PRO A 144 4.87 -11.65 -9.88
CA PRO A 144 5.11 -13.03 -10.29
C PRO A 144 5.52 -13.90 -9.09
N GLU A 145 4.90 -15.07 -8.93
CA GLU A 145 5.24 -15.96 -7.82
C GLU A 145 6.76 -16.20 -7.75
N PRO A 146 7.35 -16.28 -6.55
CA PRO A 146 8.75 -16.61 -6.42
C PRO A 146 9.04 -17.90 -7.19
N GLY A 147 10.05 -17.87 -8.07
CA GLY A 147 10.46 -19.05 -8.85
C GLY A 147 10.85 -20.26 -7.97
N THR A 148 10.97 -20.08 -6.66
CA THR A 148 11.13 -21.13 -5.67
C THR A 148 9.96 -22.11 -5.64
N LEU A 149 8.70 -21.68 -5.85
CA LEU A 149 7.55 -22.59 -5.94
C LEU A 149 7.63 -23.46 -7.21
N ALA A 150 8.00 -22.84 -8.34
CA ALA A 150 8.28 -23.56 -9.57
C ALA A 150 9.42 -24.56 -9.39
N LEU A 151 10.52 -24.17 -8.74
CA LEU A 151 11.65 -25.04 -8.43
C LEU A 151 11.29 -26.16 -7.44
N LEU A 152 10.46 -25.89 -6.43
CA LEU A 152 9.95 -26.89 -5.50
C LEU A 152 9.09 -27.91 -6.24
N GLY A 153 8.19 -27.46 -7.10
CA GLY A 153 7.38 -28.32 -7.97
C GLY A 153 8.24 -29.19 -8.88
N LEU A 154 9.25 -28.60 -9.55
CA LEU A 154 10.21 -29.34 -10.37
C LEU A 154 11.03 -30.33 -9.55
N GLY A 155 11.46 -29.95 -8.35
CA GLY A 155 12.20 -30.82 -7.43
C GLY A 155 11.39 -32.05 -7.02
N LEU A 156 10.11 -31.86 -6.67
CA LEU A 156 9.18 -32.94 -6.33
C LEU A 156 8.86 -33.83 -7.53
N ALA A 157 8.62 -33.25 -8.70
CA ALA A 157 8.40 -33.99 -9.94
C ALA A 157 9.63 -34.84 -10.32
N GLY A 158 10.83 -34.25 -10.21
CA GLY A 158 12.11 -34.93 -10.42
C GLY A 158 12.33 -36.08 -9.44
N LEU A 159 12.02 -35.88 -8.15
CA LEU A 159 12.09 -36.93 -7.14
C LEU A 159 11.11 -38.09 -7.42
N GLY A 160 9.87 -37.76 -7.81
CA GLY A 160 8.87 -38.75 -8.21
C GLY A 160 9.31 -39.58 -9.41
N ALA A 161 9.88 -38.93 -10.44
CA ALA A 161 10.42 -39.61 -11.61
C ALA A 161 11.63 -40.50 -11.26
N ALA A 162 12.52 -40.05 -10.38
CA ALA A 162 13.67 -40.84 -9.93
C ALA A 162 13.24 -42.10 -9.14
N ARG A 163 12.22 -41.97 -8.26
CA ARG A 163 11.69 -43.10 -7.48
C ARG A 163 11.11 -44.20 -8.36
N ARG A 164 10.43 -43.85 -9.46
CA ARG A 164 9.87 -44.81 -10.42
C ARG A 164 10.91 -45.60 -11.20
N ARG A 165 12.16 -45.12 -11.33
CA ARG A 165 13.24 -45.88 -11.99
C ARG A 165 13.89 -46.93 -11.10
N LYS A 166 13.69 -46.82 -9.79
CA LYS A 166 14.33 -47.71 -8.79
C LYS A 166 13.39 -48.81 -8.29
N ALA A 167 12.08 -48.71 -8.59
CA ALA A 167 11.06 -49.70 -8.29
C ALA A 167 10.84 -50.62 -9.50
#